data_AF-A6DI31-F1
#
_entry.id   AF-A6DI31-F1
#
_cell.length_a   1.000
_cell.length_b   1.000
_cell.length_c   1.000
_cell.angle_alpha   90.00
_cell.angle_beta   90.00
_cell.angle_gamma   90.00
#
_symmetry.space_group_name_H-M   'P 1'
#
loop_
_entity.id
_entity.type
_entity.pdbx_description
1 polymer ?
#
loop_
_entity_poly.entity_id
_entity_poly.type
_entity_poly.pdbx_seq_one_letter_code
_entity_poly.pdbx_strand_id
1 'polypeptide(L)'
;MKWKPFIKTFNPSVTESGIENLSISFANTAYQGHFSERGKNGIAFNAVAHCWLRNVHFQNCDSGLFMNGQFCTATHLVFKSDRLQIKNNNRGYTGHHGLSAGSDCLFTDFDFQTHFIHDLGLNYGNSSNVFKNGKGVNLSLDHHRQAPYDNLFSNLDAGIGSDLWRCGGGKGLGKHCGARGTFWNIKTQKKIDYPKDDFGPNSLNFIGLNFKKDAQSQVFKHEDIKNNTVSPEDLHSAQLKKRLKQRSKLQK
;
A
#
# COMPACT_ATOMS: atom_id res chain seq x y z
N MET A 1 29.70 13.32 1.19
CA MET A 1 29.51 12.49 -0.03
C MET A 1 29.33 13.41 -1.22
N LYS A 2 30.03 13.18 -2.35
CA LYS A 2 29.76 13.84 -3.63
C LYS A 2 28.81 12.93 -4.43
N TRP A 3 27.67 13.44 -4.89
CA TRP A 3 26.72 12.71 -5.73
C TRP A 3 27.39 12.29 -7.05
N LYS A 4 27.22 11.03 -7.45
CA LYS A 4 27.80 10.43 -8.66
C LYS A 4 26.70 9.70 -9.45
N PRO A 5 25.84 10.41 -10.20
CA PRO A 5 24.81 9.78 -11.00
C PRO A 5 25.43 8.99 -12.14
N PHE A 6 24.75 7.92 -12.56
CA PHE A 6 25.05 7.19 -13.80
C PHE A 6 23.75 6.76 -14.44
N ILE A 7 23.79 6.53 -15.75
CA ILE A 7 22.65 6.03 -16.53
C ILE A 7 22.84 4.52 -16.70
N LYS A 8 21.76 3.75 -16.53
CA LYS A 8 21.72 2.32 -16.85
C LYS A 8 20.61 2.06 -17.85
N THR A 9 20.83 1.07 -18.71
CA THR A 9 19.76 0.52 -19.55
C THR A 9 18.67 -0.06 -18.66
N PHE A 10 17.42 0.27 -18.98
CA PHE A 10 16.27 -0.41 -18.40
C PHE A 10 16.14 -1.79 -19.06
N ASN A 11 16.46 -2.84 -18.31
CA ASN A 11 16.57 -4.21 -18.83
C ASN A 11 15.87 -5.21 -17.88
N PRO A 12 14.53 -5.24 -17.85
CA PRO A 12 13.78 -6.22 -17.07
C PRO A 12 14.07 -7.64 -17.58
N SER A 13 14.15 -8.61 -16.66
CA SER A 13 14.39 -10.03 -17.00
C SER A 13 13.14 -10.72 -17.57
N VAL A 14 11.96 -10.25 -17.18
CA VAL A 14 10.66 -10.75 -17.62
C VAL A 14 9.74 -9.57 -17.89
N THR A 15 8.99 -9.64 -18.99
CA THR A 15 7.95 -8.68 -19.34
C THR A 15 6.70 -9.38 -19.86
N GLU A 16 5.56 -8.71 -19.80
CA GLU A 16 4.29 -9.17 -20.41
C GLU A 16 3.88 -10.58 -19.93
N SER A 17 4.08 -10.86 -18.64
CA SER A 17 3.76 -12.16 -18.05
C SER A 17 2.95 -12.00 -16.78
N GLY A 18 2.10 -12.99 -16.48
CA GLY A 18 1.27 -12.94 -15.29
C GLY A 18 0.95 -14.27 -14.64
N ILE A 19 0.56 -14.17 -13.38
CA ILE A 19 0.10 -15.28 -12.54
C ILE A 19 -1.35 -15.02 -12.20
N GLU A 20 -2.21 -16.02 -12.43
CA GLU A 20 -3.65 -15.81 -12.27
C GLU A 20 -4.44 -17.01 -11.79
N ASN A 21 -5.60 -16.74 -11.21
CA ASN A 21 -6.68 -17.71 -10.94
C ASN A 21 -6.22 -18.91 -10.12
N LEU A 22 -5.55 -18.63 -8.99
CA LEU A 22 -5.04 -19.68 -8.11
C LEU A 22 -5.12 -19.29 -6.63
N SER A 23 -4.98 -20.30 -5.78
CA SER A 23 -4.85 -20.15 -4.33
C SER A 23 -3.51 -20.69 -3.87
N ILE A 24 -2.81 -19.93 -3.02
CA ILE A 24 -1.59 -20.35 -2.33
C ILE A 24 -1.92 -20.51 -0.85
N SER A 25 -1.79 -21.74 -0.35
CA SER A 25 -2.12 -22.10 1.03
C SER A 25 -0.92 -22.68 1.75
N PHE A 26 -0.63 -22.17 2.93
CA PHE A 26 0.41 -22.69 3.82
C PHE A 26 -0.21 -23.40 5.02
N ALA A 27 0.57 -24.30 5.63
CA ALA A 27 0.18 -25.00 6.85
C ALA A 27 -0.25 -24.01 7.95
N ASN A 28 -1.38 -24.29 8.62
CA ASN A 28 -1.86 -23.47 9.73
C ASN A 28 -0.96 -23.69 10.96
N THR A 29 0.00 -22.80 11.16
CA THR A 29 0.82 -22.75 12.37
C THR A 29 0.80 -21.34 12.93
N ALA A 30 0.84 -21.22 14.26
CA ALA A 30 0.82 -19.91 14.92
C ALA A 30 1.92 -18.97 14.38
N TYR A 31 1.57 -17.71 14.18
CA TYR A 31 2.54 -16.67 13.81
C TYR A 31 3.33 -16.27 15.06
N GLN A 32 4.66 -16.45 15.01
CA GLN A 32 5.54 -16.26 16.17
C GLN A 32 5.93 -14.78 16.40
N GLY A 33 5.44 -13.86 15.55
CA GLY A 33 5.67 -12.42 15.67
C GLY A 33 6.73 -11.87 14.72
N HIS A 34 7.04 -10.59 14.89
CA HIS A 34 7.93 -9.83 14.02
C HIS A 34 9.33 -10.47 13.93
N PHE A 35 9.85 -10.65 12.71
CA PHE A 35 11.16 -11.24 12.41
C PHE A 35 11.32 -12.70 12.84
N SER A 36 10.21 -13.43 12.95
CA SER A 36 10.20 -14.86 13.30
C SER A 36 9.62 -15.75 12.19
N GLU A 37 9.46 -15.17 10.99
CA GLU A 37 8.87 -15.83 9.83
C GLU A 37 9.64 -17.09 9.45
N ARG A 38 8.93 -18.10 8.94
CA ARG A 38 9.50 -19.39 8.52
C ARG A 38 9.57 -19.52 7.01
N GLY A 39 9.40 -18.43 6.28
CA GLY A 39 9.49 -18.37 4.83
C GLY A 39 8.21 -18.80 4.11
N LYS A 40 7.03 -18.70 4.75
CA LYS A 40 5.73 -18.96 4.10
C LYS A 40 5.33 -17.78 3.19
N ASN A 41 6.16 -17.51 2.19
CA ASN A 41 6.03 -16.37 1.29
C ASN A 41 5.33 -16.82 0.01
N GLY A 42 4.31 -16.07 -0.41
CA GLY A 42 3.50 -16.37 -1.58
C GLY A 42 4.24 -16.14 -2.89
N ILE A 43 4.22 -14.91 -3.40
CA ILE A 43 4.75 -14.56 -4.73
C ILE A 43 5.78 -13.45 -4.60
N ALA A 44 6.87 -13.57 -5.37
CA ALA A 44 7.84 -12.50 -5.54
C ALA A 44 8.04 -12.22 -7.03
N PHE A 45 7.82 -10.97 -7.42
CA PHE A 45 8.23 -10.45 -8.72
C PHE A 45 9.60 -9.82 -8.53
N ASN A 46 10.59 -10.18 -9.34
CA ASN A 46 11.96 -9.66 -9.23
C ASN A 46 12.49 -9.25 -10.59
N ALA A 47 12.89 -7.98 -10.72
CA ALA A 47 13.44 -7.39 -11.94
C ALA A 47 12.50 -7.53 -13.16
N VAL A 48 11.18 -7.41 -12.94
CA VAL A 48 10.17 -7.55 -14.00
C VAL A 48 9.58 -6.20 -14.40
N ALA A 49 9.00 -6.13 -15.60
CA ALA A 49 8.23 -4.98 -16.06
C ALA A 49 6.91 -5.42 -16.71
N HIS A 50 5.85 -4.60 -16.68
CA HIS A 50 4.60 -4.91 -17.39
C HIS A 50 4.00 -6.30 -17.06
N CYS A 51 4.24 -6.79 -15.85
CA CYS A 51 3.73 -8.08 -15.39
C CYS A 51 2.48 -7.89 -14.52
N TRP A 52 1.70 -8.97 -14.34
CA TRP A 52 0.49 -8.88 -13.54
C TRP A 52 0.24 -10.07 -12.61
N LEU A 53 -0.43 -9.79 -11.50
CA LEU A 53 -1.01 -10.78 -10.60
C LEU A 53 -2.52 -10.55 -10.55
N ARG A 54 -3.33 -11.57 -10.88
CA ARG A 54 -4.79 -11.40 -10.94
C ARG A 54 -5.55 -12.55 -10.31
N ASN A 55 -6.54 -12.25 -9.48
CA ASN A 55 -7.44 -13.25 -8.90
C ASN A 55 -6.67 -14.34 -8.14
N VAL A 56 -5.90 -13.91 -7.13
CA VAL A 56 -5.05 -14.79 -6.32
C VAL A 56 -5.40 -14.70 -4.85
N HIS A 57 -5.55 -15.87 -4.23
CA HIS A 57 -5.92 -16.01 -2.84
C HIS A 57 -4.72 -16.53 -2.02
N PHE A 58 -4.38 -15.84 -0.95
CA PHE A 58 -3.33 -16.25 -0.01
C PHE A 58 -3.96 -16.70 1.31
N GLN A 59 -3.60 -17.89 1.75
CA GLN A 59 -4.07 -18.47 3.02
C GLN A 59 -2.86 -18.79 3.92
N ASN A 60 -2.89 -18.26 5.15
CA ASN A 60 -1.91 -18.53 6.21
C ASN A 60 -0.45 -18.17 5.84
N CYS A 61 -0.22 -17.21 4.94
CA CYS A 61 1.12 -16.81 4.57
C CYS A 61 1.81 -15.98 5.67
N ASP A 62 3.14 -16.03 5.70
CA ASP A 62 3.97 -15.03 6.39
C ASP A 62 4.03 -13.75 5.55
N SER A 63 4.19 -13.89 4.22
CA SER A 63 4.14 -12.75 3.30
C SER A 63 3.36 -13.06 2.02
N GLY A 64 2.63 -12.08 1.52
CA GLY A 64 1.78 -12.18 0.33
C GLY A 64 2.54 -12.00 -0.98
N LEU A 65 2.65 -10.74 -1.42
CA LEU A 65 3.31 -10.35 -2.66
C LEU A 65 4.46 -9.37 -2.37
N PHE A 66 5.65 -9.72 -2.85
CA PHE A 66 6.74 -8.78 -3.03
C PHE A 66 6.81 -8.32 -4.49
N MET A 67 6.35 -7.11 -4.79
CA MET A 67 6.38 -6.53 -6.14
C MET A 67 7.70 -5.78 -6.37
N ASN A 68 8.81 -6.48 -6.62
CA ASN A 68 10.06 -5.82 -7.02
C ASN A 68 10.12 -5.71 -8.56
N GLY A 69 9.27 -4.85 -9.12
CA GLY A 69 9.13 -4.59 -10.55
C GLY A 69 8.62 -3.19 -10.87
N GLN A 70 8.46 -2.90 -12.17
CA GLN A 70 7.95 -1.62 -12.66
C GLN A 70 6.76 -1.80 -13.60
N PHE A 71 5.82 -0.85 -13.64
CA PHE A 71 4.65 -0.91 -14.53
C PHE A 71 3.78 -2.17 -14.35
N CYS A 72 3.79 -2.77 -13.16
CA CYS A 72 3.09 -4.01 -12.88
C CYS A 72 1.71 -3.75 -12.26
N THR A 73 0.78 -4.70 -12.45
CA THR A 73 -0.57 -4.61 -11.87
C THR A 73 -0.88 -5.81 -10.98
N ALA A 74 -1.37 -5.57 -9.77
CA ALA A 74 -1.91 -6.60 -8.88
C ALA A 74 -3.40 -6.32 -8.63
N THR A 75 -4.28 -7.25 -8.99
CA THR A 75 -5.74 -7.03 -8.97
C THR A 75 -6.50 -8.24 -8.46
N HIS A 76 -7.60 -8.03 -7.74
CA HIS A 76 -8.44 -9.10 -7.19
C HIS A 76 -7.65 -10.04 -6.28
N LEU A 77 -7.10 -9.51 -5.21
CA LEU A 77 -6.29 -10.30 -4.26
C LEU A 77 -7.04 -10.49 -2.95
N VAL A 78 -6.97 -11.69 -2.39
CA VAL A 78 -7.58 -11.98 -1.09
C VAL A 78 -6.53 -12.54 -0.15
N PHE A 79 -6.44 -11.99 1.06
CA PHE A 79 -5.56 -12.47 2.12
C PHE A 79 -6.39 -12.97 3.30
N LYS A 80 -6.20 -14.24 3.67
CA LYS A 80 -6.89 -14.89 4.80
C LYS A 80 -5.88 -15.60 5.70
N SER A 81 -6.23 -15.72 6.97
CA SER A 81 -5.41 -16.46 7.92
C SER A 81 -6.25 -17.00 9.06
N ASP A 82 -6.13 -18.30 9.29
CA ASP A 82 -6.67 -19.01 10.46
C ASP A 82 -5.58 -19.21 11.53
N ARG A 83 -4.43 -18.55 11.36
CA ARG A 83 -3.28 -18.70 12.25
C ARG A 83 -3.58 -18.09 13.61
N LEU A 84 -3.37 -18.89 14.65
CA LEU A 84 -3.43 -18.42 16.02
C LEU A 84 -2.37 -17.36 16.27
N GLN A 85 -2.77 -16.34 17.04
CA GLN A 85 -1.90 -15.30 17.55
C GLN A 85 -1.26 -15.79 18.85
N ILE A 86 0.05 -15.60 19.00
CA ILE A 86 0.69 -15.82 20.29
C ILE A 86 0.37 -14.69 21.26
N LYS A 87 0.35 -14.99 22.57
CA LYS A 87 -0.14 -14.10 23.65
C LYS A 87 0.46 -12.68 23.69
N ASN A 88 1.63 -12.46 23.09
CA ASN A 88 2.32 -11.16 23.09
C ASN A 88 2.01 -10.29 21.86
N ASN A 89 1.12 -10.73 20.97
CA ASN A 89 0.71 -10.00 19.78
C ASN A 89 -0.65 -9.31 20.00
N ASN A 90 -0.63 -8.16 20.69
CA ASN A 90 -1.85 -7.43 21.04
C ASN A 90 -2.55 -6.72 19.86
N ARG A 91 -1.99 -6.80 18.66
CA ARG A 91 -2.52 -6.11 17.45
C ARG A 91 -3.09 -7.07 16.41
N GLY A 92 -3.01 -8.36 16.71
CA GLY A 92 -3.67 -9.39 15.94
C GLY A 92 -2.99 -9.76 14.63
N TYR A 93 -1.67 -9.54 14.52
CA TYR A 93 -0.94 -9.90 13.31
C TYR A 93 -0.92 -11.41 13.06
N THR A 94 -1.05 -11.81 11.80
CA THR A 94 -0.96 -13.22 11.39
C THR A 94 0.11 -13.48 10.33
N GLY A 95 0.83 -12.42 9.95
CA GLY A 95 1.96 -12.44 9.03
C GLY A 95 2.73 -11.11 9.09
N HIS A 96 3.78 -11.03 8.28
CA HIS A 96 4.72 -9.91 8.23
C HIS A 96 4.37 -8.90 7.13
N HIS A 97 4.39 -9.30 5.85
CA HIS A 97 4.19 -8.39 4.71
C HIS A 97 3.01 -8.82 3.83
N GLY A 98 2.02 -7.94 3.65
CA GLY A 98 0.90 -8.16 2.73
C GLY A 98 1.30 -7.95 1.28
N LEU A 99 1.26 -6.69 0.86
CA LEU A 99 1.68 -6.18 -0.43
C LEU A 99 2.88 -5.25 -0.22
N SER A 100 4.03 -5.58 -0.80
CA SER A 100 5.17 -4.65 -0.90
C SER A 100 5.29 -4.13 -2.32
N ALA A 101 5.46 -2.81 -2.47
CA ALA A 101 5.46 -2.16 -3.77
C ALA A 101 6.83 -2.14 -4.46
N GLY A 102 6.77 -1.92 -5.78
CA GLY A 102 7.90 -1.53 -6.60
C GLY A 102 7.79 -0.04 -6.93
N SER A 103 7.94 0.32 -8.20
CA SER A 103 7.66 1.67 -8.69
C SER A 103 6.70 1.62 -9.87
N ASP A 104 5.90 2.66 -10.06
CA ASP A 104 4.93 2.74 -11.16
C ASP A 104 3.95 1.55 -11.21
N CYS A 105 3.61 0.96 -10.06
CA CYS A 105 2.73 -0.21 -9.99
C CYS A 105 1.31 0.16 -9.56
N LEU A 106 0.34 -0.63 -10.00
CA LEU A 106 -1.07 -0.52 -9.62
C LEU A 106 -1.49 -1.72 -8.77
N PHE A 107 -1.98 -1.46 -7.57
CA PHE A 107 -2.63 -2.42 -6.70
C PHE A 107 -4.10 -2.03 -6.56
N THR A 108 -5.02 -2.88 -7.03
CA THR A 108 -6.46 -2.58 -7.03
C THR A 108 -7.28 -3.77 -6.58
N ASP A 109 -8.44 -3.53 -5.96
CA ASP A 109 -9.42 -4.58 -5.66
C ASP A 109 -8.84 -5.71 -4.78
N PHE A 110 -8.24 -5.33 -3.65
CA PHE A 110 -7.68 -6.27 -2.68
C PHE A 110 -8.51 -6.35 -1.39
N ASP A 111 -8.53 -7.52 -0.75
CA ASP A 111 -9.27 -7.79 0.48
C ASP A 111 -8.38 -8.48 1.52
N PHE A 112 -7.98 -7.70 2.54
CA PHE A 112 -7.27 -8.18 3.71
C PHE A 112 -8.25 -8.62 4.81
N GLN A 113 -8.66 -9.89 4.76
CA GLN A 113 -9.46 -10.54 5.82
C GLN A 113 -8.59 -11.01 6.99
N THR A 114 -7.34 -10.54 7.03
CA THR A 114 -6.38 -10.74 8.09
C THR A 114 -5.51 -9.48 8.20
N HIS A 115 -4.60 -9.43 9.17
CA HIS A 115 -3.80 -8.25 9.45
C HIS A 115 -2.32 -8.63 9.45
N PHE A 116 -1.53 -8.01 8.57
CA PHE A 116 -0.07 -8.15 8.57
C PHE A 116 0.57 -7.04 9.40
N ILE A 117 1.83 -7.21 9.80
CA ILE A 117 2.62 -6.11 10.40
C ILE A 117 2.75 -4.95 9.40
N HIS A 118 2.85 -5.27 8.11
CA HIS A 118 2.96 -4.32 7.00
C HIS A 118 1.98 -4.73 5.88
N ASP A 119 0.73 -4.24 5.92
CA ASP A 119 -0.26 -4.59 4.89
C ASP A 119 0.08 -3.99 3.52
N LEU A 120 0.23 -2.67 3.42
CA LEU A 120 0.57 -1.95 2.18
C LEU A 120 1.93 -1.25 2.34
N GLY A 121 3.00 -1.93 1.95
CA GLY A 121 4.38 -1.52 2.17
C GLY A 121 5.00 -0.72 1.01
N LEU A 122 5.67 0.36 1.37
CA LEU A 122 6.52 1.20 0.51
C LEU A 122 7.89 1.36 1.16
N ASN A 123 8.98 1.14 0.43
CA ASN A 123 10.36 1.28 0.91
C ASN A 123 11.29 1.78 -0.20
N TYR A 124 12.58 1.97 0.08
CA TYR A 124 13.65 2.20 -0.91
C TYR A 124 13.32 3.15 -2.08
N GLY A 125 12.68 4.29 -1.82
CA GLY A 125 12.34 5.25 -2.86
C GLY A 125 11.22 4.81 -3.82
N ASN A 126 10.44 3.79 -3.47
CA ASN A 126 9.24 3.38 -4.20
C ASN A 126 8.36 4.61 -4.47
N SER A 127 8.05 4.82 -5.74
CA SER A 127 7.31 5.99 -6.17
C SER A 127 6.30 5.69 -7.25
N SER A 128 5.34 6.60 -7.39
CA SER A 128 4.35 6.57 -8.47
C SER A 128 3.45 5.32 -8.44
N ASN A 129 3.36 4.66 -7.28
CA ASN A 129 2.43 3.55 -7.09
C ASN A 129 1.03 4.05 -6.76
N VAL A 130 0.03 3.22 -7.13
CA VAL A 130 -1.37 3.45 -6.78
C VAL A 130 -1.89 2.23 -6.02
N PHE A 131 -2.38 2.44 -4.80
CA PHE A 131 -3.20 1.48 -4.06
C PHE A 131 -4.63 1.98 -4.05
N LYS A 132 -5.58 1.18 -4.55
CA LYS A 132 -6.97 1.64 -4.66
C LYS A 132 -8.02 0.54 -4.57
N ASN A 133 -9.25 0.94 -4.30
CA ASN A 133 -10.43 0.05 -4.27
C ASN A 133 -10.22 -1.19 -3.40
N GLY A 134 -9.43 -1.05 -2.34
CA GLY A 134 -9.04 -2.14 -1.46
C GLY A 134 -9.64 -2.00 -0.08
N LYS A 135 -9.76 -3.12 0.62
CA LYS A 135 -10.26 -3.17 1.98
C LYS A 135 -9.42 -4.05 2.88
N GLY A 136 -9.49 -3.81 4.18
CA GLY A 136 -8.90 -4.70 5.17
C GLY A 136 -9.47 -4.51 6.56
N VAL A 137 -9.24 -5.50 7.42
CA VAL A 137 -9.74 -5.45 8.81
C VAL A 137 -9.16 -4.30 9.62
N ASN A 138 -7.90 -3.90 9.34
CA ASN A 138 -7.21 -2.79 10.01
C ASN A 138 -5.93 -2.40 9.23
N LEU A 139 -6.07 -1.94 7.99
CA LEU A 139 -4.93 -1.72 7.08
C LEU A 139 -3.86 -0.77 7.66
N SER A 140 -2.59 -1.12 7.49
CA SER A 140 -1.46 -0.19 7.63
C SER A 140 -0.93 0.31 6.29
N LEU A 141 -0.76 1.63 6.14
CA LEU A 141 -0.09 2.26 5.01
C LEU A 141 1.40 2.43 5.33
N ASP A 142 2.13 1.32 5.31
CA ASP A 142 3.49 1.23 5.80
C ASP A 142 4.49 1.94 4.86
N HIS A 143 4.84 3.16 5.23
CA HIS A 143 5.91 3.92 4.61
C HIS A 143 7.20 3.66 5.37
N HIS A 144 7.93 2.62 4.97
CA HIS A 144 9.04 2.00 5.68
C HIS A 144 10.36 2.81 5.59
N ARG A 145 10.24 4.15 5.54
CA ARG A 145 11.32 5.15 5.38
C ARG A 145 12.12 4.97 4.10
N GLN A 146 13.25 5.67 3.98
CA GLN A 146 14.07 5.74 2.75
C GLN A 146 13.33 6.41 1.58
N ALA A 147 12.58 7.45 1.91
CA ALA A 147 12.00 8.42 0.99
C ALA A 147 11.08 7.84 -0.12
N PRO A 148 10.10 6.96 0.15
CA PRO A 148 9.03 6.68 -0.81
C PRO A 148 8.20 7.95 -1.06
N TYR A 149 7.88 8.28 -2.30
CA TYR A 149 7.27 9.57 -2.67
C TYR A 149 6.29 9.43 -3.84
N ASP A 150 5.39 10.39 -4.03
CA ASP A 150 4.48 10.42 -5.18
C ASP A 150 3.53 9.20 -5.29
N ASN A 151 3.26 8.53 -4.17
CA ASN A 151 2.35 7.39 -4.13
C ASN A 151 0.92 7.84 -3.81
N LEU A 152 -0.07 7.16 -4.39
CA LEU A 152 -1.48 7.43 -4.22
C LEU A 152 -2.18 6.26 -3.51
N PHE A 153 -2.91 6.59 -2.45
CA PHE A 153 -3.86 5.70 -1.78
C PHE A 153 -5.26 6.25 -1.99
N SER A 154 -6.14 5.52 -2.69
CA SER A 154 -7.42 6.07 -3.15
C SER A 154 -8.59 5.10 -2.99
N ASN A 155 -9.68 5.53 -2.38
CA ASN A 155 -10.89 4.72 -2.19
C ASN A 155 -10.59 3.41 -1.44
N LEU A 156 -10.13 3.54 -0.19
CA LEU A 156 -9.80 2.40 0.66
C LEU A 156 -10.79 2.29 1.82
N ASP A 157 -11.13 1.05 2.19
CA ASP A 157 -11.73 0.74 3.50
C ASP A 157 -10.65 0.15 4.41
N ALA A 158 -10.08 0.99 5.28
CA ALA A 158 -9.02 0.61 6.19
C ALA A 158 -9.50 -0.11 7.45
N GLY A 159 -10.80 -0.43 7.55
CA GLY A 159 -11.36 -1.17 8.67
C GLY A 159 -11.29 -0.36 9.97
N ILE A 160 -10.77 -0.96 11.04
CA ILE A 160 -10.71 -0.32 12.37
C ILE A 160 -9.96 1.02 12.30
N GLY A 161 -8.90 1.11 11.51
CA GLY A 161 -8.13 2.32 11.26
C GLY A 161 -7.10 2.69 12.33
N SER A 162 -6.99 1.91 13.41
CA SER A 162 -6.02 2.19 14.49
C SER A 162 -4.57 2.02 14.06
N ASP A 163 -4.32 1.34 12.95
CA ASP A 163 -2.99 1.08 12.41
C ASP A 163 -2.68 1.78 11.08
N LEU A 164 -3.57 2.67 10.63
CA LEU A 164 -3.45 3.32 9.32
C LEU A 164 -2.08 3.97 9.10
N TRP A 165 -1.56 4.65 10.12
CA TRP A 165 -0.27 5.34 10.10
C TRP A 165 0.89 4.54 10.68
N ARG A 166 0.68 3.26 11.02
CA ARG A 166 1.75 2.40 11.52
C ARG A 166 2.73 2.14 10.39
N CYS A 167 3.96 2.57 10.61
CA CYS A 167 5.06 2.36 9.68
C CYS A 167 6.25 1.70 10.40
N GLY A 168 6.99 0.87 9.67
CA GLY A 168 8.29 0.36 10.06
C GLY A 168 9.44 1.31 9.65
N GLY A 169 10.63 0.74 9.53
CA GLY A 169 11.84 1.45 9.15
C GLY A 169 12.65 2.00 10.32
N GLY A 170 13.98 1.95 10.19
CA GLY A 170 14.91 2.42 11.21
C GLY A 170 14.88 3.93 11.40
N LYS A 171 14.97 4.42 12.66
CA LYS A 171 14.83 5.84 13.03
C LYS A 171 15.75 6.79 12.25
N GLY A 172 16.92 6.33 11.80
CA GLY A 172 17.90 7.12 11.05
C GLY A 172 17.69 7.21 9.54
N LEU A 173 16.62 6.60 9.00
CA LEU A 173 16.41 6.47 7.55
C LEU A 173 15.53 7.58 6.94
N GLY A 174 15.43 8.73 7.63
CA GLY A 174 14.61 9.87 7.21
C GLY A 174 13.13 9.69 7.53
N LYS A 175 12.31 10.61 7.02
CA LYS A 175 10.84 10.59 7.20
C LYS A 175 10.20 9.37 6.55
N HIS A 176 8.99 9.04 6.98
CA HIS A 176 8.24 7.90 6.46
C HIS A 176 7.84 8.12 4.99
N CYS A 177 7.18 9.24 4.69
CA CYS A 177 6.71 9.61 3.36
C CYS A 177 7.48 10.85 2.82
N GLY A 178 7.87 10.79 1.55
CA GLY A 178 8.42 11.89 0.78
C GLY A 178 7.32 12.81 0.22
N ALA A 179 7.70 13.72 -0.68
CA ALA A 179 6.77 14.69 -1.23
C ALA A 179 5.65 14.03 -2.06
N ARG A 180 4.51 14.72 -2.15
CA ARG A 180 3.38 14.39 -3.04
C ARG A 180 2.65 13.07 -2.75
N GLY A 181 2.93 12.42 -1.62
CA GLY A 181 2.06 11.34 -1.13
C GLY A 181 0.62 11.84 -0.98
N THR A 182 -0.33 11.12 -1.57
CA THR A 182 -1.73 11.52 -1.63
C THR A 182 -2.61 10.43 -1.04
N PHE A 183 -3.38 10.80 -0.02
CA PHE A 183 -4.32 9.95 0.71
C PHE A 183 -5.72 10.47 0.44
N TRP A 184 -6.52 9.70 -0.29
CA TRP A 184 -7.78 10.15 -0.87
C TRP A 184 -8.91 9.17 -0.56
N ASN A 185 -9.98 9.64 0.07
CA ASN A 185 -11.18 8.84 0.38
C ASN A 185 -10.82 7.53 1.09
N ILE A 186 -10.18 7.64 2.25
CA ILE A 186 -9.83 6.48 3.08
C ILE A 186 -10.80 6.42 4.24
N LYS A 187 -11.63 5.37 4.21
CA LYS A 187 -12.68 5.12 5.19
C LYS A 187 -12.12 4.31 6.35
N THR A 188 -12.53 4.68 7.57
CA THR A 188 -12.20 3.98 8.81
C THR A 188 -13.44 3.91 9.69
N GLN A 189 -13.61 2.81 10.42
CA GLN A 189 -14.72 2.63 11.36
C GLN A 189 -14.63 3.63 12.54
N LYS A 190 -13.41 3.92 12.99
CA LYS A 190 -13.14 4.87 14.06
C LYS A 190 -12.54 6.15 13.49
N LYS A 191 -12.70 7.24 14.22
CA LYS A 191 -11.97 8.47 13.95
C LYS A 191 -10.48 8.26 14.24
N ILE A 192 -9.63 8.80 13.38
CA ILE A 192 -8.17 8.64 13.43
C ILE A 192 -7.48 9.95 13.75
N ASP A 193 -6.26 9.86 14.28
CA ASP A 193 -5.38 11.02 14.42
C ASP A 193 -4.68 11.31 13.08
N TYR A 194 -4.05 12.49 12.97
CA TYR A 194 -3.07 12.72 11.91
C TYR A 194 -1.88 11.76 12.06
N PRO A 195 -1.17 11.44 10.96
CA PRO A 195 0.16 10.91 11.13
C PRO A 195 1.02 11.94 11.89
N LYS A 196 2.02 11.47 12.62
CA LYS A 196 2.94 12.33 13.37
C LYS A 196 3.62 13.34 12.45
N ASP A 197 4.03 14.49 12.97
CA ASP A 197 4.65 15.56 12.16
C ASP A 197 5.98 15.14 11.49
N ASP A 198 6.63 14.09 12.00
CA ASP A 198 7.82 13.47 11.38
C ASP A 198 7.48 12.47 10.24
N PHE A 199 6.20 12.27 9.93
CA PHE A 199 5.76 11.36 8.88
C PHE A 199 6.21 11.83 7.49
N GLY A 200 6.07 13.11 7.15
CA GLY A 200 6.42 13.61 5.82
C GLY A 200 6.50 15.14 5.72
N PRO A 201 6.69 15.68 4.51
CA PRO A 201 6.67 17.13 4.27
C PRO A 201 5.23 17.69 4.22
N ASN A 202 5.06 19.00 4.24
CA ASN A 202 3.76 19.67 4.14
C ASN A 202 3.10 19.57 2.74
N SER A 203 3.76 18.95 1.77
CA SER A 203 3.25 18.70 0.41
C SER A 203 2.45 17.39 0.29
N LEU A 204 2.18 16.73 1.42
CA LEU A 204 1.25 15.61 1.48
C LEU A 204 -0.19 16.09 1.38
N ASN A 205 -1.03 15.30 0.73
CA ASN A 205 -2.44 15.60 0.54
C ASN A 205 -3.30 14.59 1.31
N PHE A 206 -4.17 15.08 2.19
CA PHE A 206 -5.12 14.25 2.94
C PHE A 206 -6.55 14.74 2.66
N ILE A 207 -7.30 14.00 1.86
CA ILE A 207 -8.62 14.43 1.37
C ILE A 207 -9.65 13.35 1.65
N GLY A 208 -10.68 13.67 2.45
CA GLY A 208 -11.75 12.71 2.78
C GLY A 208 -11.31 11.57 3.68
N LEU A 209 -10.63 11.89 4.78
CA LEU A 209 -10.30 10.97 5.86
C LEU A 209 -11.12 11.32 7.10
N ASN A 210 -11.42 10.33 7.93
CA ASN A 210 -12.25 10.50 9.14
C ASN A 210 -11.39 10.91 10.35
N PHE A 211 -10.79 12.11 10.32
CA PHE A 211 -9.97 12.58 11.44
C PHE A 211 -10.81 12.92 12.69
N LYS A 212 -10.21 12.83 13.88
CA LYS A 212 -10.83 13.37 15.11
C LYS A 212 -10.93 14.89 15.02
N LYS A 213 -12.01 15.47 15.57
CA LYS A 213 -12.29 16.93 15.47
C LYS A 213 -11.20 17.78 16.14
N ASP A 214 -10.57 17.23 17.16
CA ASP A 214 -9.49 17.80 17.96
C ASP A 214 -8.10 17.37 17.46
N ALA A 215 -8.03 16.44 16.50
CA ALA A 215 -6.77 16.15 15.84
C ALA A 215 -6.37 17.38 15.02
N GLN A 216 -5.20 17.94 15.32
CA GLN A 216 -4.58 18.99 14.51
C GLN A 216 -3.15 18.58 14.20
N SER A 217 -2.73 18.78 12.95
CA SER A 217 -1.32 18.75 12.59
C SER A 217 -0.82 20.17 12.42
N GLN A 218 0.41 20.43 12.86
CA GLN A 218 1.10 21.70 12.59
C GLN A 218 1.70 21.74 11.17
N VAL A 219 1.75 20.59 10.50
CA VAL A 219 2.46 20.40 9.23
C VAL A 219 1.49 20.12 8.08
N PHE A 220 0.48 19.30 8.31
CA PHE A 220 -0.36 18.77 7.24
C PHE A 220 -1.65 19.58 7.08
N LYS A 221 -2.00 19.82 5.82
CA LYS A 221 -3.30 20.35 5.44
C LYS A 221 -4.19 19.20 5.01
N HIS A 222 -5.47 19.29 5.36
CA HIS A 222 -6.49 18.34 4.94
C HIS A 222 -7.72 19.07 4.41
N GLU A 223 -8.54 18.32 3.70
CA GLU A 223 -9.90 18.74 3.34
C GLU A 223 -10.89 17.74 3.92
N ASP A 224 -11.65 18.20 4.92
CA ASP A 224 -12.81 17.48 5.42
C ASP A 224 -13.94 17.59 4.41
N ILE A 225 -14.60 16.49 4.13
CA ILE A 225 -15.65 16.46 3.11
C ILE A 225 -17.02 16.41 3.77
N LYS A 226 -17.87 17.36 3.38
CA LYS A 226 -19.25 17.45 3.84
C LYS A 226 -19.99 16.15 3.51
N ASN A 227 -20.76 15.66 4.48
CA ASN A 227 -21.58 14.44 4.38
C ASN A 227 -20.79 13.14 4.11
N ASN A 228 -19.47 13.11 4.36
CA ASN A 228 -18.61 11.94 4.14
C ASN A 228 -18.59 11.41 2.69
N THR A 229 -18.95 12.23 1.70
CA THR A 229 -18.98 11.84 0.28
C THR A 229 -17.91 12.57 -0.53
N VAL A 230 -16.83 11.88 -0.86
CA VAL A 230 -15.74 12.38 -1.71
C VAL A 230 -16.12 12.24 -3.18
N SER A 231 -15.88 13.28 -4.00
CA SER A 231 -16.04 13.21 -5.45
C SER A 231 -14.79 13.73 -6.17
N PRO A 232 -14.15 12.94 -7.06
CA PRO A 232 -14.45 11.54 -7.35
C PRO A 232 -14.12 10.62 -6.16
N GLU A 233 -14.83 9.50 -6.01
CA GLU A 233 -14.49 8.52 -4.95
C GLU A 233 -13.09 7.93 -5.17
N ASP A 234 -12.76 7.62 -6.41
CA ASP A 234 -11.50 7.04 -6.86
C ASP A 234 -10.78 8.04 -7.80
N LEU A 235 -9.78 8.70 -7.24
CA LEU A 235 -9.04 9.77 -7.92
C LEU A 235 -8.30 9.25 -9.15
N HIS A 236 -7.68 8.07 -9.05
CA HIS A 236 -6.93 7.48 -10.16
C HIS A 236 -7.84 7.15 -11.35
N SER A 237 -9.01 6.56 -11.10
CA SER A 237 -9.99 6.26 -12.16
C SER A 237 -10.49 7.54 -12.84
N ALA A 238 -10.80 8.57 -12.07
CA ALA A 238 -11.27 9.84 -12.62
C ALA A 238 -10.19 10.51 -13.49
N GLN A 239 -8.94 10.51 -13.04
CA GLN A 239 -7.81 11.01 -13.81
C GLN A 239 -7.58 10.20 -15.08
N LEU A 240 -7.62 8.86 -15.01
CA LEU A 240 -7.50 7.99 -16.18
C LEU A 240 -8.61 8.28 -17.20
N LYS A 241 -9.86 8.37 -16.75
CA LYS A 241 -11.01 8.71 -17.61
C LYS A 241 -10.83 10.07 -18.29
N LYS A 242 -10.32 11.07 -17.56
CA LYS A 242 -10.01 12.40 -18.12
C LYS A 242 -8.92 12.32 -19.20
N ARG A 243 -7.83 11.59 -18.94
CA ARG A 243 -6.72 11.40 -19.91
C ARG A 243 -7.18 10.69 -21.19
N LEU A 244 -7.95 9.62 -21.06
CA LEU A 244 -8.47 8.86 -22.22
C LEU A 244 -9.42 9.70 -23.08
N LYS A 245 -10.28 10.53 -22.46
CA LYS A 245 -11.14 11.49 -23.19
C LYS A 245 -10.32 12.49 -23.99
N GLN A 246 -9.24 13.04 -23.42
CA GLN A 246 -8.37 13.99 -24.12
C GLN A 246 -7.66 13.33 -25.31
N ARG A 247 -7.16 12.09 -25.16
CA ARG A 247 -6.52 11.34 -26.25
C ARG A 247 -7.46 11.11 -27.44
N SER A 248 -8.73 10.77 -27.18
CA SER A 248 -9.73 10.58 -28.24
C SER A 248 -10.01 11.84 -29.08
N LYS A 249 -9.73 13.04 -28.53
CA LYS A 249 -9.88 14.32 -29.25
C LYS A 249 -8.67 14.67 -30.12
N LEU A 250 -7.50 14.09 -29.84
CA LEU A 250 -6.26 14.32 -30.60
C LEU A 250 -6.10 13.36 -31.79
N GLN A 251 -6.92 12.30 -31.85
CA GLN A 251 -6.93 11.31 -32.93
C GLN A 251 -8.05 11.53 -33.95
N LYS A 252 -8.82 12.63 -33.80
CA LYS A 252 -9.79 13.12 -34.79
C LYS A 252 -9.24 14.41 -35.40
#